data_AF-A0A182PMY8-F1
#
_entry.id   AF-A0A182PMY8-F1
#
_cell.length_a   1.000
_cell.length_b   1.000
_cell.length_c   1.000
_cell.angle_alpha   90.00
_cell.angle_beta   90.00
_cell.angle_gamma   90.00
#
_symmetry.space_group_name_H-M   'P 1'
#
loop_
_entity.id
_entity.type
_entity.pdbx_description
1 polymer ?
#
loop_
_entity_poly.entity_id
_entity_poly.type
_entity_poly.pdbx_seq_one_letter_code
_entity_poly.pdbx_strand_id
1 'polypeptide(L)'
;MYEDNPDTTVRFRTSQKGKLQLSYGGFYYCMEKKIHHKEYWRCIYYTTKIKCHGRLHRYDNIVHHMGAHNHAPQLFKRADYKRLSEIVMPDKMLSGEKNPTKNKSSSASP
;
A
#
# COMPACT_ATOMS: atom_id res chain seq x y z
N MET A 1 20.48 -11.43 15.17
CA MET A 1 20.06 -12.08 13.90
C MET A 1 18.98 -11.20 13.33
N TYR A 2 19.18 -10.61 12.15
CA TYR A 2 18.13 -9.80 11.52
C TYR A 2 17.08 -10.75 10.98
N GLU A 3 15.93 -10.80 11.63
CA GLU A 3 14.77 -11.52 11.12
C GLU A 3 14.41 -10.89 9.77
N ASP A 4 14.57 -11.66 8.70
CA ASP A 4 14.13 -11.31 7.35
C ASP A 4 12.62 -11.09 7.46
N ASN A 5 12.18 -9.84 7.58
CA ASN A 5 10.78 -9.53 7.74
C ASN A 5 10.10 -9.82 6.39
N PRO A 6 9.38 -10.96 6.27
CA PRO A 6 8.92 -11.45 4.97
C PRO A 6 7.91 -10.50 4.32
N ASP A 7 7.35 -9.59 5.12
CA ASP A 7 6.44 -8.56 4.66
C ASP A 7 7.16 -7.48 3.83
N THR A 8 8.48 -7.34 3.89
CA THR A 8 9.21 -6.37 3.03
C THR A 8 9.77 -6.98 1.75
N THR A 9 9.52 -8.26 1.49
CA THR A 9 10.02 -8.94 0.30
C THR A 9 8.99 -8.93 -0.82
N VAL A 10 9.38 -8.45 -2.00
CA VAL A 10 8.54 -8.50 -3.21
C VAL A 10 8.40 -9.95 -3.65
N ARG A 11 7.16 -10.43 -3.78
CA ARG A 11 6.88 -11.74 -4.39
C ARG A 11 5.82 -11.60 -5.47
N PHE A 12 5.92 -12.47 -6.47
CA PHE A 12 4.97 -12.52 -7.57
C PHE A 12 4.14 -13.79 -7.47
N ARG A 13 2.86 -13.66 -7.81
CA ARG A 13 1.94 -14.79 -7.87
C ARG A 13 0.91 -14.60 -8.97
N THR A 14 0.39 -15.70 -9.44
CA THR A 14 -0.69 -15.70 -10.43
C THR A 14 -2.03 -15.84 -9.71
N SER A 15 -2.99 -14.98 -10.04
CA SER A 15 -4.37 -15.12 -9.55
C SER A 15 -5.05 -16.34 -10.20
N GLN A 16 -6.18 -16.80 -9.62
CA GLN A 16 -6.96 -17.91 -10.19
C GLN A 16 -7.42 -17.66 -11.64
N LYS A 17 -7.49 -16.39 -12.08
CA LYS A 17 -7.86 -16.00 -13.44
C LYS A 17 -6.64 -15.67 -14.32
N GLY A 18 -5.44 -16.10 -13.93
CA GLY A 18 -4.22 -15.92 -14.73
C GLY A 18 -3.55 -14.55 -14.63
N LYS A 19 -4.10 -13.58 -13.90
CA LYS A 19 -3.48 -12.24 -13.76
C LYS A 19 -2.33 -12.24 -12.75
N LEU A 20 -1.19 -11.65 -13.12
CA LEU A 20 -0.04 -11.43 -12.25
C LEU A 20 -0.39 -10.46 -11.11
N GLN A 21 0.00 -10.82 -9.90
CA GLN A 21 -0.14 -10.01 -8.69
C GLN A 21 1.19 -9.92 -7.97
N LEU A 22 1.46 -8.73 -7.43
CA LEU A 22 2.60 -8.47 -6.57
C LEU A 22 2.13 -8.52 -5.12
N SER A 23 2.85 -9.24 -4.27
CA SER A 23 2.68 -9.19 -2.81
C SER A 23 3.84 -8.44 -2.18
N TYR A 24 3.50 -7.48 -1.32
CA TYR A 24 4.45 -6.66 -0.56
C TYR A 24 3.73 -6.02 0.63
N GLY A 25 4.36 -5.98 1.79
CA GLY A 25 3.81 -5.44 3.04
C GLY A 25 2.60 -6.20 3.56
N GLY A 26 2.47 -7.49 3.22
CA GLY A 26 1.24 -8.26 3.44
C GLY A 26 0.05 -7.80 2.56
N PHE A 27 0.24 -6.86 1.64
CA PHE A 27 -0.78 -6.41 0.71
C PHE A 27 -0.60 -7.04 -0.68
N TYR A 28 -1.69 -7.09 -1.43
CA TYR A 28 -1.70 -7.61 -2.79
C TYR A 28 -2.05 -6.50 -3.79
N TYR A 29 -1.33 -6.49 -4.90
CA TYR A 29 -1.46 -5.47 -5.93
C TYR A 29 -1.62 -6.10 -7.32
N CYS A 30 -2.37 -5.43 -8.17
CA CYS A 30 -2.45 -5.68 -9.60
C CYS A 30 -1.68 -4.61 -10.36
N MET A 31 -1.01 -5.00 -11.45
CA MET A 31 -0.33 -4.06 -12.32
C MET A 31 -1.34 -3.09 -12.95
N GLU A 32 -1.03 -1.80 -12.89
CA GLU A 32 -1.80 -0.72 -13.53
C GLU A 32 -1.19 -0.36 -14.87
N LYS A 33 0.11 -0.04 -14.86
CA LYS A 33 0.86 0.29 -16.07
C LYS A 33 2.35 0.10 -15.83
N LYS A 34 3.10 -0.08 -16.90
CA LYS A 34 4.56 -0.07 -16.91
C LYS A 34 5.03 1.00 -17.89
N ILE A 35 5.88 1.90 -17.42
CA ILE A 35 6.46 2.99 -18.20
C ILE A 35 7.96 2.91 -18.02
N HIS A 36 8.68 2.54 -19.08
CA HIS A 36 10.13 2.29 -19.05
C HIS A 36 10.50 1.29 -17.92
N HIS A 37 11.37 1.70 -17.00
CA HIS A 37 11.84 0.92 -15.84
C HIS A 37 10.93 1.06 -14.60
N LYS A 38 9.78 1.73 -14.73
CA LYS A 38 8.86 2.01 -13.64
C LYS A 38 7.56 1.25 -13.79
N GLU A 39 7.21 0.48 -12.77
CA GLU A 39 5.99 -0.32 -12.69
C GLU A 39 5.05 0.29 -11.67
N TYR A 40 3.81 0.55 -12.07
CA TYR A 40 2.77 1.10 -11.21
C TYR A 40 1.79 0.01 -10.82
N TRP A 41 1.54 -0.11 -9.53
CA TRP A 41 0.73 -1.17 -8.94
C TRP A 41 -0.35 -0.58 -8.04
N ARG A 42 -1.57 -1.12 -8.15
CA ARG A 42 -2.72 -0.72 -7.33
C ARG A 42 -3.22 -1.89 -6.51
N CYS A 43 -3.76 -1.60 -5.33
CA CYS A 43 -4.36 -2.62 -4.48
C CYS A 43 -5.42 -3.42 -5.25
N ILE A 44 -5.50 -4.73 -4.99
CA ILE A 44 -6.54 -5.60 -5.56
C ILE A 44 -7.97 -5.14 -5.19
N TYR A 45 -8.12 -4.43 -4.08
CA TYR A 45 -9.40 -3.93 -3.59
C TYR A 45 -9.80 -2.56 -4.15
N TYR A 46 -8.98 -1.96 -5.02
CA TYR A 46 -9.17 -0.62 -5.57
C TYR A 46 -10.54 -0.42 -6.24
N THR A 47 -10.97 -1.36 -7.08
CA THR A 47 -12.26 -1.24 -7.79
C THR A 47 -13.43 -1.86 -7.02
N THR A 48 -13.15 -2.56 -5.93
CA THR A 48 -14.14 -3.32 -5.16
C THR A 48 -14.98 -2.41 -4.24
N LYS A 49 -15.86 -3.00 -3.41
CA LYS A 49 -16.63 -2.26 -2.39
C LYS A 49 -15.74 -1.62 -1.31
N ILE A 50 -14.55 -2.16 -1.07
CA ILE A 50 -13.57 -1.62 -0.09
C ILE A 50 -12.96 -0.29 -0.57
N LYS A 51 -12.90 -0.05 -1.90
CA LYS A 51 -12.35 1.18 -2.51
C LYS A 51 -10.98 1.59 -1.93
N CYS A 52 -10.07 0.62 -1.81
CA CYS A 52 -8.74 0.87 -1.29
C CYS A 52 -7.87 1.64 -2.29
N HIS A 53 -7.36 2.81 -1.89
CA HIS A 53 -6.46 3.64 -2.70
C HIS A 53 -4.96 3.29 -2.53
N GLY A 54 -4.67 2.17 -1.86
CA GLY A 54 -3.32 1.65 -1.69
C GLY A 54 -2.62 1.48 -3.04
N ARG A 55 -1.49 2.15 -3.21
CA ARG A 55 -0.67 2.12 -4.44
C ARG A 55 0.79 2.09 -4.09
N LEU A 56 1.57 1.47 -4.97
CA LEU A 56 3.02 1.57 -4.96
C LEU A 56 3.52 1.70 -6.39
N HIS A 57 4.76 2.13 -6.51
CA HIS A 57 5.53 1.92 -7.73
C HIS A 57 6.82 1.20 -7.41
N ARG A 58 7.28 0.41 -8.36
CA ARG A 58 8.58 -0.25 -8.32
C ARG A 58 9.45 0.36 -9.41
N TYR A 59 10.63 0.82 -9.02
CA TYR A 59 11.66 1.27 -9.96
C TYR A 59 12.84 0.31 -9.81
N ASP A 60 13.12 -0.42 -10.90
CA ASP A 60 14.01 -1.58 -10.87
C ASP A 60 13.67 -2.54 -9.73
N ASN A 61 14.40 -2.52 -8.60
CA ASN A 61 14.15 -3.37 -7.43
C ASN A 61 13.68 -2.63 -6.19
N ILE A 62 13.50 -1.31 -6.26
CA ILE A 62 13.11 -0.48 -5.13
C ILE A 62 11.60 -0.24 -5.17
N VAL A 63 10.94 -0.51 -4.04
CA VAL A 63 9.50 -0.29 -3.85
C VAL A 63 9.27 1.04 -3.16
N HIS A 64 8.38 1.86 -3.72
CA HIS A 64 7.95 3.13 -3.15
C HIS A 64 6.43 3.15 -2.98
N HIS A 65 5.96 3.38 -1.76
CA HIS A 65 4.53 3.55 -1.49
C HIS A 65 4.03 4.91 -1.97
N MET A 66 2.83 4.95 -2.56
CA MET A 66 2.17 6.18 -3.02
C MET A 66 0.79 6.39 -2.40
N GLY A 67 0.20 5.38 -1.76
CA GLY A 67 -1.13 5.49 -1.16
C GLY A 67 -1.28 4.54 0.01
N ALA A 68 -1.94 5.02 1.07
CA ALA A 68 -2.24 4.21 2.24
C ALA A 68 -3.35 3.19 1.93
N HIS A 69 -3.29 2.06 2.64
CA HIS A 69 -4.35 1.06 2.63
C HIS A 69 -5.38 1.39 3.71
N ASN A 70 -6.65 1.10 3.42
CA ASN A 70 -7.78 1.26 4.36
C ASN A 70 -8.31 -0.08 4.88
N HIS A 71 -7.49 -1.13 4.79
CA HIS A 71 -7.84 -2.49 5.21
C HIS A 71 -6.62 -3.20 5.79
N ALA A 72 -6.85 -4.26 6.55
CA ALA A 72 -5.76 -5.05 7.12
C ALA A 72 -4.94 -5.79 6.04
N PRO A 73 -3.63 -6.03 6.28
CA PRO A 73 -2.82 -6.90 5.44
C PRO A 73 -3.27 -8.37 5.55
N GLN A 74 -2.83 -9.21 4.61
CA GLN A 74 -3.07 -10.66 4.51
C GLN A 74 -4.53 -11.10 4.29
N LEU A 75 -5.42 -10.15 4.00
CA LEU A 75 -6.78 -10.42 3.54
C LEU A 75 -6.76 -10.56 2.01
N PHE A 76 -6.93 -11.80 1.51
CA PHE A 76 -6.96 -12.12 0.07
C PHE A 76 -8.07 -13.11 -0.31
N LYS A 77 -8.87 -13.62 0.64
CA LYS A 77 -9.81 -14.70 0.33
C LYS A 77 -11.04 -14.13 -0.36
N ARG A 78 -11.60 -14.85 -1.32
CA ARG A 78 -12.89 -14.50 -1.97
C ARG A 78 -14.05 -14.41 -0.96
N ALA A 79 -13.89 -15.01 0.23
CA ALA A 79 -14.80 -14.86 1.36
C ALA A 79 -14.76 -13.47 2.00
N ASP A 80 -13.71 -12.69 1.78
CA ASP A 80 -13.50 -11.36 2.37
C ASP A 80 -14.61 -10.37 1.93
N TYR A 81 -15.17 -10.56 0.74
CA TYR A 81 -16.34 -9.79 0.29
C TYR A 81 -17.59 -10.01 1.16
N LYS A 82 -17.68 -11.11 1.91
CA LYS A 82 -18.77 -11.36 2.86
C LYS A 82 -18.50 -10.81 4.26
N ARG A 83 -17.25 -10.42 4.56
CA ARG A 83 -16.80 -9.90 5.87
C ARG A 83 -16.37 -8.43 5.78
N LEU A 84 -16.91 -7.66 4.83
CA LEU A 84 -16.49 -6.29 4.52
C LEU A 84 -16.37 -5.38 5.76
N SER A 85 -17.27 -5.51 6.74
CA SER A 85 -17.27 -4.74 7.99
C SER A 85 -16.08 -5.03 8.91
N GLU A 86 -15.45 -6.20 8.79
CA GLU A 86 -14.30 -6.62 9.60
C GLU A 86 -12.96 -6.27 8.92
N ILE A 87 -13.01 -5.93 7.64
CA ILE A 87 -11.85 -5.76 6.76
C ILE A 87 -11.52 -4.30 6.54
N VAL A 88 -12.56 -3.48 6.37
CA VAL A 88 -12.41 -2.03 6.30
C VAL A 88 -12.16 -1.53 7.72
N MET A 89 -10.98 -0.95 7.94
CA MET A 89 -10.68 -0.30 9.22
C MET A 89 -11.66 0.87 9.38
N PRO A 90 -12.36 1.00 10.53
CA PRO A 90 -13.18 2.18 10.78
C PRO A 90 -12.27 3.41 10.82
N ASP A 91 -12.76 4.51 10.25
CA ASP A 91 -12.09 5.81 10.06
C ASP A 91 -11.46 6.44 11.33
N LYS A 92 -11.73 5.87 12.51
CA LYS A 92 -11.44 6.46 13.83
C LYS A 92 -10.01 6.31 14.36
N MET A 93 -9.04 5.81 13.59
CA MET A 93 -7.64 5.66 14.06
C MET A 93 -6.58 6.37 13.20
N LEU A 94 -6.97 7.23 12.26
CA LEU A 94 -6.05 8.00 11.40
C LEU A 94 -5.65 9.39 11.97
N SER A 95 -5.79 9.63 13.29
CA SER A 95 -5.35 10.89 13.91
C SER A 95 -4.32 10.67 15.02
N GLY A 96 -3.05 10.66 14.62
CA GLY A 96 -1.86 10.81 15.46
C GLY A 96 -0.66 10.65 14.53
N GLU A 97 0.25 11.60 14.30
CA GLU A 97 0.60 12.83 15.02
C GLU A 97 1.00 13.88 13.96
N LYS A 98 0.43 15.10 14.02
CA LYS A 98 1.03 16.25 13.35
C LYS A 98 2.05 16.86 14.32
N ASN A 99 3.32 16.55 14.15
CA ASN A 99 4.41 17.19 14.88
C ASN A 99 4.54 18.66 14.41
N PRO A 100 4.49 19.68 15.29
CA PRO A 100 4.57 21.07 14.90
C PRO A 100 6.03 21.53 14.82
N THR A 101 6.65 21.47 13.64
CA THR A 101 7.91 22.21 13.41
C THR A 101 7.59 23.65 13.03
N LYS A 102 7.45 24.51 14.05
CA LYS A 102 7.66 25.95 13.90
C LYS A 102 9.16 26.20 13.82
N ASN A 103 9.71 26.33 12.61
CA ASN A 103 11.03 26.91 12.45
C ASN A 103 10.88 28.40 12.16
N LYS A 104 11.19 29.15 13.21
CA LYS A 104 11.43 30.59 13.26
C LYS A 104 12.81 30.84 12.65
N SER A 105 12.90 31.61 11.59
CA SER A 105 14.16 32.21 11.16
C SER A 105 13.90 33.68 10.85
N SER A 106 14.15 34.49 11.88
CA SER A 106 14.44 35.90 11.77
C SER A 106 15.64 36.11 10.85
N SER A 107 15.60 37.13 10.00
CA SER A 107 16.81 37.88 9.67
C SER A 107 16.44 39.35 9.60
N ALA A 108 16.98 40.10 10.58
CA ALA A 108 17.02 41.53 10.62
C ALA A 108 18.47 41.94 10.28
N SER A 109 18.60 42.86 9.31
CA SER A 109 19.63 43.91 9.17
C SER A 109 21.12 43.50 9.14
N PRO A 110 22.04 44.34 8.65
CA PRO A 110 22.21 45.77 8.96
C PRO A 110 21.48 46.72 8.01
#